data_AF-A0A521VCY6-F1
#
_entry.id   AF-A0A521VCY6-F1
#
_cell.length_a   1.000
_cell.length_b   1.000
_cell.length_c   1.000
_cell.angle_alpha   90.00
_cell.angle_beta   90.00
_cell.angle_gamma   90.00
#
_symmetry.space_group_name_H-M   'P 1'
#
loop_
_entity.id
_entity.type
_entity.pdbx_description
1 polymer ?
#
loop_
_entity_poly.entity_id
_entity_poly.type
_entity_poly.pdbx_seq_one_letter_code
_entity_poly.pdbx_strand_id
1 'polypeptide(L)'
;MLRFYCDALGCSVEKRVEQLGLIHLRAGAALIDLVSVDGPLGRKGGAAPAAGGRNLDHFCLRIEPFDYAALRARFAPFGIELQPSGERFGAEGDGPSVYVEDPEGNTVELKGAASRGA
;
A
#
# COMPACT_ATOMS: atom_id res chain seq x y z
N MET A 1 10.02 -3.37 -3.38
CA MET A 1 9.34 -2.11 -3.05
C MET A 1 8.86 -1.32 -4.27
N LEU A 2 9.70 -0.62 -5.04
CA LEU A 2 9.22 0.25 -6.14
C LEU A 2 8.32 -0.44 -7.16
N ARG A 3 8.71 -1.61 -7.68
CA ARG A 3 7.90 -2.38 -8.64
C ARG A 3 6.51 -2.74 -8.08
N PHE A 4 6.38 -3.00 -6.78
CA PHE A 4 5.07 -3.25 -6.17
C PHE A 4 4.22 -1.98 -6.20
N TYR A 5 4.71 -0.88 -5.64
CA TYR A 5 3.93 0.35 -5.54
C TYR A 5 3.68 1.01 -6.90
N CYS A 6 4.65 1.01 -7.80
CA CYS A 6 4.52 1.64 -9.11
C CYS A 6 3.83 0.73 -10.12
N ASP A 7 4.33 -0.49 -10.31
CA ASP A 7 3.86 -1.31 -11.43
C ASP A 7 2.57 -2.07 -11.06
N ALA A 8 2.48 -2.60 -9.83
CA ALA A 8 1.28 -3.33 -9.39
C ALA A 8 0.18 -2.38 -8.88
N LEU A 9 0.51 -1.44 -7.98
CA LEU A 9 -0.48 -0.50 -7.42
C LEU A 9 -0.75 0.73 -8.30
N GLY A 10 0.17 1.10 -9.20
CA GLY A 10 -0.02 2.25 -10.10
C GLY A 10 0.42 3.59 -9.54
N CYS A 11 1.19 3.61 -8.45
CA CYS A 11 1.81 4.83 -7.98
C CYS A 11 2.84 5.34 -9.00
N SER A 12 3.16 6.62 -8.97
CA SER A 12 4.30 7.17 -9.72
C SER A 12 5.37 7.70 -8.79
N VAL A 13 6.63 7.68 -9.24
CA VAL A 13 7.70 8.36 -8.50
C VAL A 13 7.51 9.86 -8.69
N GLU A 14 7.18 10.55 -7.59
CA GLU A 14 7.05 12.00 -7.56
C GLU A 14 8.44 12.66 -7.50
N LYS A 15 9.31 12.13 -6.63
CA LYS A 15 10.64 12.69 -6.36
C LYS A 15 11.54 11.66 -5.70
N ARG A 16 12.84 11.70 -6.04
CA ARG A 16 13.89 10.96 -5.34
C ARG A 16 14.79 11.95 -4.60
N VAL A 17 15.19 11.58 -3.39
CA VAL A 17 16.09 12.34 -2.53
C VAL A 17 17.17 11.39 -2.03
N GLU A 18 18.10 11.06 -2.91
CA GLU A 18 19.10 10.00 -2.73
C GLU A 18 19.92 10.21 -1.46
N GLN A 19 20.34 11.45 -1.19
CA GLN A 19 21.10 11.82 0.00
C GLN A 19 20.39 11.51 1.34
N LEU A 20 19.07 11.37 1.34
CA LEU A 20 18.27 11.00 2.51
C LEU A 20 17.86 9.52 2.50
N GLY A 21 18.12 8.80 1.41
CA GLY A 21 17.59 7.45 1.18
C GLY A 21 16.06 7.44 1.05
N LEU A 22 15.48 8.48 0.45
CA LEU A 22 14.03 8.70 0.39
C LEU A 22 13.52 8.74 -1.05
N ILE A 23 12.40 8.06 -1.30
CA ILE A 23 11.65 8.15 -2.55
C ILE A 23 10.19 8.46 -2.22
N HIS A 24 9.69 9.56 -2.78
CA HIS A 24 8.30 9.96 -2.69
C HIS A 24 7.50 9.30 -3.82
N LEU A 25 6.42 8.62 -3.47
CA LEU A 25 5.48 8.03 -4.40
C LEU A 25 4.14 8.76 -4.36
N ARG A 26 3.58 9.07 -5.52
CA ARG A 26 2.23 9.62 -5.67
C ARG A 26 1.21 8.50 -5.68
N ALA A 27 0.28 8.52 -4.73
CA ALA A 27 -0.86 7.61 -4.65
C ALA A 27 -2.15 8.43 -4.69
N GLY A 28 -2.61 8.80 -5.89
CA GLY A 28 -3.72 9.72 -6.07
C GLY A 28 -3.43 11.08 -5.39
N ALA A 29 -4.26 11.47 -4.43
CA ALA A 29 -4.09 12.72 -3.69
C ALA A 29 -3.07 12.63 -2.53
N ALA A 30 -2.56 11.43 -2.21
CA ALA A 30 -1.62 11.22 -1.12
C ALA A 30 -0.17 11.02 -1.62
N LEU A 31 0.77 11.06 -0.68
CA LEU A 31 2.14 10.58 -0.87
C LEU A 31 2.39 9.37 0.01
N ILE A 32 3.15 8.40 -0.51
CA ILE A 32 3.75 7.31 0.23
C ILE A 32 5.27 7.47 0.12
N ASP A 33 5.94 7.56 1.26
CA ASP A 33 7.38 7.75 1.32
C ASP A 33 8.08 6.41 1.58
N LEU A 34 8.87 5.95 0.62
CA LEU A 34 9.76 4.81 0.81
C LEU A 34 11.10 5.29 1.37
N VAL A 35 11.41 4.87 2.59
CA VAL A 35 12.64 5.23 3.29
C VAL A 35 13.54 4.00 3.39
N SER A 36 14.77 4.11 2.88
CA SER A 36 15.80 3.10 3.09
C SER A 36 16.23 3.06 4.55
N VAL A 37 16.22 1.87 5.15
CA VAL A 37 16.70 1.64 6.53
C VAL A 37 18.16 2.05 6.72
N ASP A 38 18.99 1.93 5.67
CA ASP A 38 20.41 2.30 5.71
C ASP A 38 20.63 3.79 5.49
N GLY A 39 19.61 4.53 5.04
CA GLY A 39 19.65 5.97 4.79
C GLY A 39 19.61 6.80 6.08
N PRO A 40 19.99 8.09 6.01
CA PRO A 40 19.95 8.98 7.19
C PRO A 40 18.59 9.03 7.89
N LEU A 41 17.49 9.01 7.13
CA LEU A 41 16.15 9.00 7.71
C LEU A 41 15.80 7.65 8.36
N GLY A 42 16.13 6.53 7.70
CA GLY A 42 15.88 5.19 8.22
C GLY A 42 16.57 4.95 9.56
N ARG A 43 17.87 5.29 9.65
CA ARG A 43 18.65 5.16 10.89
C ARG A 43 18.08 5.98 12.04
N LYS A 44 17.51 7.16 11.75
CA LYS A 44 16.84 7.99 12.75
C LYS A 44 15.51 7.37 13.21
N GLY A 45 14.83 6.64 12.33
CA GLY A 45 13.57 5.95 12.61
C GLY A 45 13.71 4.72 13.51
N GLY A 46 14.94 4.24 13.75
CA GLY A 46 15.24 3.14 14.64
C GLY A 46 15.81 1.93 13.90
N ALA A 47 15.77 0.77 14.55
CA ALA A 47 16.20 -0.48 13.93
C ALA A 47 15.27 -0.85 12.77
N ALA A 48 15.81 -1.55 11.76
CA ALA A 48 15.01 -2.15 10.71
C ALA A 48 13.95 -3.10 11.33
N PRO A 49 12.77 -3.27 10.68
CA PRO A 49 11.75 -4.19 11.15
C PRO A 49 12.33 -5.60 11.36
N ALA A 50 12.19 -6.13 12.59
CA ALA A 50 12.52 -7.52 12.88
C ALA A 50 11.31 -8.42 12.61
N ALA A 51 11.53 -9.72 12.43
CA ALA A 51 10.44 -10.68 12.34
C ALA A 51 9.54 -10.59 13.58
N GLY A 52 8.24 -10.32 13.38
CA GLY A 52 7.27 -10.10 14.46
C GLY A 52 7.26 -8.69 15.09
N GLY A 53 8.13 -7.78 14.64
CA GLY A 53 8.23 -6.40 15.14
C GLY A 53 7.38 -5.38 14.39
N ARG A 54 6.18 -5.76 13.92
CA ARG A 54 5.30 -4.85 13.18
C ARG A 54 4.74 -3.78 14.13
N ASN A 55 4.98 -2.51 13.84
CA ASN A 55 4.39 -1.39 14.60
C ASN A 55 2.99 -0.97 14.09
N LEU A 56 2.65 -1.38 12.87
CA LEU A 56 1.43 -1.07 12.15
C LEU A 56 0.83 -2.38 11.62
N ASP A 57 -0.48 -2.53 11.78
CA ASP A 57 -1.21 -3.66 11.23
C ASP A 57 -1.32 -3.52 9.70
N HIS A 58 -1.97 -2.44 9.24
CA HIS A 58 -2.10 -2.07 7.83
C HIS A 58 -2.27 -0.54 7.66
N PHE A 59 -2.15 -0.06 6.43
CA PHE A 59 -2.68 1.24 6.01
C PHE A 59 -3.64 1.08 4.84
N CYS A 60 -4.60 1.99 4.72
CA CYS A 60 -5.70 1.90 3.76
C CYS A 60 -5.56 2.93 2.64
N LEU A 61 -5.69 2.48 1.40
CA LEU A 61 -5.78 3.31 0.20
C LEU A 61 -7.17 3.17 -0.43
N ARG A 62 -7.86 4.30 -0.54
CA ARG A 62 -9.12 4.41 -1.29
C ARG A 62 -8.82 4.31 -2.80
N ILE A 63 -9.47 3.37 -3.50
CA ILE A 63 -9.26 3.13 -4.94
C ILE A 63 -10.55 3.20 -5.76
N GLU A 64 -10.55 3.89 -6.87
CA GLU A 64 -11.72 3.98 -7.74
C GLU A 64 -11.36 3.68 -9.21
N PRO A 65 -12.10 2.80 -9.90
CA PRO A 65 -13.15 1.91 -9.36
C PRO A 65 -12.58 0.79 -8.47
N PHE A 66 -13.43 0.20 -7.61
CA PHE A 66 -13.12 -1.07 -6.95
C PHE A 66 -13.72 -2.22 -7.76
N ASP A 67 -12.85 -3.05 -8.34
CA ASP A 67 -13.21 -4.28 -9.04
C ASP A 67 -12.24 -5.38 -8.62
N TYR A 68 -12.72 -6.32 -7.79
CA TYR A 68 -11.89 -7.38 -7.24
C TYR A 68 -11.30 -8.29 -8.33
N ALA A 69 -12.04 -8.56 -9.42
CA ALA A 69 -11.55 -9.41 -10.50
C ALA A 69 -10.46 -8.70 -11.32
N ALA A 70 -10.65 -7.41 -11.60
CA ALA A 70 -9.63 -6.59 -12.26
C ALA A 70 -8.37 -6.45 -11.41
N LEU A 71 -8.52 -6.27 -10.10
CA LEU A 71 -7.39 -6.25 -9.15
C LEU A 71 -6.64 -7.59 -9.19
N ARG A 72 -7.34 -8.72 -9.04
CA ARG A 72 -6.74 -10.06 -9.15
C ARG A 72 -5.91 -10.23 -10.43
N ALA A 73 -6.47 -9.83 -11.58
CA ALA A 73 -5.77 -9.90 -12.85
C ALA A 73 -4.55 -8.98 -12.91
N ARG A 74 -4.62 -7.79 -12.32
CA ARG A 74 -3.53 -6.82 -12.25
C ARG A 74 -2.37 -7.29 -11.37
N PHE A 75 -2.66 -7.95 -10.24
CA PHE A 75 -1.64 -8.42 -9.30
C PHE A 75 -1.00 -9.76 -9.73
N ALA A 76 -1.70 -10.58 -10.53
CA ALA A 76 -1.22 -11.90 -10.93
C ALA A 76 0.19 -11.92 -11.60
N PRO A 77 0.56 -11.01 -12.52
CA PRO A 77 1.89 -10.98 -13.13
C PRO A 77 3.03 -10.73 -12.13
N PHE A 78 2.71 -10.21 -10.95
CA PHE A 78 3.67 -9.95 -9.88
C PHE A 78 3.83 -11.13 -8.91
N GLY A 79 3.04 -12.20 -9.08
CA GLY A 79 3.00 -13.34 -8.17
C GLY A 79 2.33 -13.01 -6.83
N ILE A 80 1.45 -12.00 -6.82
CA ILE A 80 0.82 -11.49 -5.61
C ILE A 80 -0.60 -12.01 -5.56
N GLU A 81 -0.92 -12.75 -4.49
CA GLU A 81 -2.26 -13.23 -4.22
C GLU A 81 -3.02 -12.23 -3.36
N LEU A 82 -4.21 -11.85 -3.82
CA LEU A 82 -5.12 -11.02 -3.04
C LEU A 82 -5.92 -11.91 -2.10
N GLN A 83 -6.07 -11.48 -0.85
CA GLN A 83 -7.01 -12.10 0.08
C GLN A 83 -8.46 -12.01 -0.47
N PRO A 84 -9.40 -12.82 0.04
CA PRO A 84 -10.81 -12.65 -0.32
C PRO A 84 -11.30 -11.24 0.00
N SER A 85 -12.02 -10.61 -0.94
CA SER A 85 -12.64 -9.32 -0.68
C SER A 85 -13.72 -9.45 0.40
N GLY A 86 -13.88 -8.42 1.23
CA GLY A 86 -14.93 -8.35 2.23
C GLY A 86 -15.45 -6.93 2.42
N GLU A 87 -16.56 -6.80 3.12
CA GLU A 87 -17.09 -5.49 3.53
C GLU A 87 -16.41 -5.04 4.82
N ARG A 88 -15.91 -3.80 4.82
CA ARG A 88 -15.19 -3.21 5.96
C ARG A 88 -15.60 -1.75 6.14
N PHE A 89 -15.69 -1.30 7.37
CA PHE A 89 -15.87 0.11 7.70
C PHE A 89 -14.57 0.88 7.48
N GLY A 90 -14.66 2.09 6.93
CA GLY A 90 -13.54 3.02 6.83
C GLY A 90 -14.01 4.46 6.78
N ALA A 91 -13.15 5.37 6.32
CA ALA A 91 -13.39 6.82 6.44
C ALA A 91 -14.73 7.31 5.82
N GLU A 92 -15.20 6.66 4.76
CA GLU A 92 -16.46 7.00 4.08
C GLU A 92 -17.66 6.13 4.54
N GLY A 93 -17.43 5.13 5.40
CA GLY A 93 -18.42 4.12 5.79
C GLY A 93 -18.05 2.69 5.37
N ASP A 94 -19.02 1.78 5.48
CA ASP A 94 -18.90 0.38 5.03
C ASP A 94 -18.79 0.29 3.52
N GLY A 95 -17.90 -0.57 3.02
CA GLY A 95 -17.72 -0.79 1.59
C GLY A 95 -16.75 -1.92 1.31
N PRO A 96 -16.60 -2.34 0.04
CA PRO A 96 -15.74 -3.45 -0.31
C PRO A 96 -14.27 -3.12 -0.08
N SER A 97 -13.51 -4.12 0.34
CA SER A 97 -12.11 -3.99 0.70
C SER A 97 -11.37 -5.30 0.44
N VAL A 98 -10.07 -5.21 0.18
CA VAL A 98 -9.16 -6.34 0.05
C VAL A 98 -7.80 -5.99 0.62
N TYR A 99 -7.14 -6.97 1.23
CA TYR A 99 -5.77 -6.82 1.74
C TYR A 99 -4.76 -7.46 0.78
N VAL A 100 -3.61 -6.80 0.66
CA VAL A 100 -2.43 -7.27 -0.07
C VAL A 100 -1.18 -6.97 0.73
N GLU A 101 -0.22 -7.88 0.74
CA GLU A 101 1.08 -7.65 1.36
C GLU A 101 2.07 -7.10 0.34
N ASP A 102 2.84 -6.08 0.73
CA ASP A 102 3.98 -5.63 -0.04
C ASP A 102 5.18 -6.58 0.12
N PRO A 103 6.27 -6.41 -0.66
CA PRO A 103 7.42 -7.33 -0.61
C PRO A 103 8.15 -7.41 0.74
N GLU A 104 7.90 -6.48 1.65
CA GLU A 104 8.45 -6.48 3.02
C GLU A 104 7.41 -6.92 4.05
N GLY A 105 6.24 -7.36 3.58
CA GLY A 105 5.14 -7.89 4.37
C GLY A 105 4.19 -6.81 4.88
N ASN A 106 4.38 -5.52 4.62
CA ASN A 106 3.42 -4.52 5.11
C ASN A 106 2.06 -4.75 4.46
N THR A 107 1.01 -4.71 5.28
CA THR A 107 -0.35 -4.92 4.78
C THR A 107 -0.90 -3.61 4.22
N VAL A 108 -1.28 -3.64 2.96
CA VAL A 108 -1.99 -2.56 2.27
C VAL A 108 -3.43 -2.98 2.10
N GLU A 109 -4.37 -2.22 2.68
CA GLU A 109 -5.78 -2.35 2.41
C GLU A 109 -6.14 -1.51 1.18
N LEU A 110 -6.79 -2.12 0.19
CA LEU A 110 -7.38 -1.42 -0.95
C LEU A 110 -8.89 -1.36 -0.73
N LYS A 111 -9.44 -0.15 -0.57
CA LYS A 111 -10.84 0.05 -0.21
C LYS A 111 -11.62 0.77 -1.30
N GLY A 112 -12.77 0.20 -1.65
CA GLY A 112 -13.77 0.79 -2.55
C GLY A 112 -14.60 1.88 -1.88
N ALA A 113 -15.50 2.48 -2.66
CA ALA A 113 -16.43 3.50 -2.15
C ALA A 113 -17.29 2.90 -1.05
N ALA A 114 -17.78 3.74 -0.14
CA ALA A 114 -18.82 3.28 0.77
C ALA A 114 -20.03 2.78 -0.03
N SER A 115 -20.53 1.60 0.32
CA SER A 115 -21.84 1.12 -0.06
C SER A 115 -22.82 2.20 0.39
N ARG A 116 -23.60 2.78 -0.53
CA ARG A 116 -24.71 3.65 -0.10
C ARG A 116 -25.60 2.80 0.80
N GLY A 117 -25.75 3.21 2.06
CA GLY A 117 -26.62 2.53 3.01
C GLY A 117 -28.01 2.35 2.38
N ALA A 118 -28.58 1.15 2.55
CA ALA A 118 -29.98 0.89 2.25
C ALA A 118 -30.90 1.77 3.11
#